data_AF-A0A4S2UMR1-F1
#
_entry.id   AF-A0A4S2UMR1-F1
#
_cell.length_a   1.000
_cell.length_b   1.000
_cell.length_c   1.000
_cell.angle_alpha   90.00
_cell.angle_beta   90.00
_cell.angle_gamma   90.00
#
_symmetry.space_group_name_H-M   'P 1'
#
loop_
_entity.id
_entity.type
_entity.pdbx_description
1 polymer ?
#
loop_
_entity_poly.entity_id
_entity_poly.type
_entity_poly.pdbx_seq_one_letter_code
_entity_poly.pdbx_strand_id
1 'polypeptide(L)'
;MLIRLWERHGPEAVRSLMAEEAFPGRAAGAGHPLPAATHKNAAQALASPDGPALLRTRLAAEEDPVRLTALLRRTAARTVTERVRHLAQEGTAPPWPQLVEAHTADPLPVHLLRALAQQPDCPRRLLLEALGAGSIHRGDDGPWLVPAMEEARLTPADILRRCGPAAEAVSLLAGVHTHWPTTEDPWSYRVYREARTLTRSHLGTSPEDWTRAARLLPTFPGPLPALLTAATADPDSAA
;
A
#
# COMPACT_ATOMS: atom_id res chain seq x y z
N MET A 1 8.09 -9.44 20.61
CA MET A 1 9.27 -9.19 21.49
C MET A 1 9.32 -10.09 22.73
N LEU A 2 8.34 -10.01 23.66
CA LEU A 2 8.38 -10.73 24.95
C LEU A 2 8.57 -12.24 24.83
N ILE A 3 7.92 -12.88 23.85
CA ILE A 3 8.07 -14.32 23.58
C ILE A 3 9.52 -14.66 23.24
N ARG A 4 10.16 -13.90 22.33
CA ARG A 4 11.57 -14.11 21.95
C ARG A 4 12.54 -13.87 23.11
N LEU A 5 12.28 -12.85 23.94
CA LEU A 5 13.08 -12.57 25.13
C LEU A 5 13.00 -13.76 26.11
N TRP A 6 11.79 -14.29 26.32
CA TRP A 6 11.57 -15.45 27.17
C TRP A 6 12.26 -16.70 26.64
N GLU A 7 12.11 -17.01 25.35
CA GLU A 7 12.72 -18.18 24.72
C GLU A 7 14.25 -18.15 24.79
N ARG A 8 14.85 -16.95 24.67
CA ARG A 8 16.31 -16.80 24.63
C ARG A 8 16.96 -16.63 26.00
N HIS A 9 16.28 -15.97 26.94
CA HIS A 9 16.87 -15.54 28.22
C HIS A 9 16.02 -15.92 29.44
N GLY A 10 14.91 -16.63 29.23
CA GLY A 10 14.05 -17.14 30.30
C GLY A 10 13.09 -16.09 30.92
N PRO A 11 12.27 -16.52 31.89
CA PRO A 11 11.28 -15.67 32.55
C PRO A 11 11.91 -14.53 33.37
N GLU A 12 13.11 -14.70 33.91
CA GLU A 12 13.76 -13.68 34.73
C GLU A 12 14.13 -12.44 33.91
N ALA A 13 14.57 -12.64 32.66
CA ALA A 13 14.85 -11.52 31.76
C ALA A 13 13.58 -10.72 31.43
N VAL A 14 12.43 -11.40 31.31
CA VAL A 14 11.14 -10.75 31.12
C VAL A 14 10.72 -9.98 32.38
N ARG A 15 10.92 -10.55 33.57
CA ARG A 15 10.66 -9.87 34.85
C ARG A 15 11.52 -8.62 35.02
N SER A 16 12.82 -8.74 34.73
CA SER A 16 13.77 -7.62 34.74
C SER A 16 13.34 -6.51 33.79
N LEU A 17 12.97 -6.85 32.55
CA LEU A 17 12.45 -5.86 31.59
C LEU A 17 11.20 -5.16 32.10
N MET A 18 10.24 -5.88 32.73
CA MET A 18 9.00 -5.26 33.24
C MET A 18 9.24 -4.38 34.46
N ALA A 19 10.29 -4.65 35.23
CA ALA A 19 10.70 -3.87 36.38
C ALA A 19 11.63 -2.70 36.02
N GLU A 20 12.07 -2.57 34.76
CA GLU A 20 12.92 -1.48 34.31
C GLU A 20 12.16 -0.14 34.41
N GLU A 21 12.79 0.82 35.08
CA GLU A 21 12.26 2.17 35.27
C GLU A 21 13.09 3.21 34.51
N ALA A 22 14.32 2.85 34.11
CA ALA A 22 15.24 3.74 33.41
C ALA A 22 15.27 3.43 31.90
N PHE A 23 14.67 4.31 31.11
CA PHE A 23 14.68 4.22 29.64
C PHE A 23 15.47 5.38 29.04
N PRO A 24 16.73 5.18 28.60
CA PRO A 24 17.56 6.22 28.02
C PRO A 24 16.85 6.94 26.87
N GLY A 25 16.89 8.28 26.87
CA GLY A 25 16.23 9.11 25.85
C GLY A 25 14.76 9.45 26.11
N ARG A 26 14.18 9.03 27.25
CA ARG A 26 12.87 9.47 27.72
C ARG A 26 12.97 10.42 28.92
N ALA A 27 11.97 11.28 29.08
CA ALA A 27 11.92 12.20 30.22
C ALA A 27 11.85 11.43 31.55
N ALA A 28 12.54 11.95 32.59
CA ALA A 28 12.47 11.39 33.93
C ALA A 28 11.01 11.38 34.43
N GLY A 29 10.53 10.23 34.91
CA GLY A 29 9.14 10.02 35.33
C GLY A 29 8.16 9.61 34.21
N ALA A 30 8.62 9.48 32.96
CA ALA A 30 7.80 8.85 31.92
C ALA A 30 7.60 7.37 32.25
N GLY A 31 6.35 6.92 32.30
CA GLY A 31 6.01 5.52 32.56
C GLY A 31 6.64 4.56 31.53
N HIS A 32 6.69 3.28 31.90
CA HIS A 32 7.25 2.21 31.09
C HIS A 32 6.76 2.28 29.61
N PRO A 33 7.63 2.06 28.60
CA PRO A 33 7.29 2.24 27.18
C PRO A 33 6.23 1.26 26.68
N LEU A 34 6.19 0.05 27.24
CA LEU A 34 5.14 -0.92 26.93
C LEU A 34 3.78 -0.51 27.52
N PRO A 35 2.67 -0.68 26.77
CA PRO A 35 1.32 -0.40 27.25
C PRO A 35 0.93 -1.20 28.49
N ALA A 36 -0.01 -0.68 29.29
CA ALA A 36 -0.54 -1.35 30.48
C ALA A 36 -1.14 -2.74 30.17
N ALA A 37 -1.77 -2.91 29.00
CA ALA A 37 -2.25 -4.21 28.54
C ALA A 37 -1.11 -5.23 28.36
N THR A 38 0.03 -4.78 27.82
CA THR A 38 1.23 -5.61 27.66
C THR A 38 1.82 -6.00 29.02
N HIS A 39 1.85 -5.08 29.98
CA HIS A 39 2.23 -5.36 31.37
C HIS A 39 1.34 -6.41 32.02
N LYS A 40 0.01 -6.25 31.90
CA LYS A 40 -0.95 -7.24 32.40
C LYS A 40 -0.73 -8.61 31.77
N ASN A 41 -0.48 -8.67 30.46
CA ASN A 41 -0.21 -9.90 29.74
C ASN A 41 1.10 -10.56 30.22
N ALA A 42 2.16 -9.78 30.41
CA ALA A 42 3.44 -10.26 30.90
C ALA A 42 3.33 -10.81 32.33
N ALA A 43 2.64 -10.10 33.23
CA ALA A 43 2.40 -10.53 34.60
C ALA A 43 1.63 -11.85 34.66
N GLN A 44 0.57 -11.99 33.85
CA GLN A 44 -0.19 -13.24 33.78
C GLN A 44 0.62 -14.40 33.19
N ALA A 45 1.51 -14.13 32.23
CA ALA A 45 2.43 -15.14 31.70
C ALA A 45 3.46 -15.58 32.75
N LEU A 46 4.06 -14.64 33.49
CA LEU A 46 5.03 -14.92 34.57
C LEU A 46 4.46 -15.72 35.74
N ALA A 47 3.15 -15.65 35.96
CA ALA A 47 2.44 -16.45 36.96
C ALA A 47 2.03 -17.85 36.45
N SER A 48 2.17 -18.12 35.14
CA SER A 48 1.78 -19.39 34.53
C SER A 48 2.98 -20.35 34.44
N PRO A 49 2.80 -21.66 34.71
CA PRO A 49 3.82 -22.68 34.46
C PRO A 49 4.26 -22.73 32.99
N ASP A 50 3.37 -22.37 32.07
CA ASP A 50 3.64 -22.28 30.63
C ASP A 50 3.34 -20.87 30.10
N GLY A 51 4.03 -19.89 30.67
CA GLY A 51 3.96 -18.48 30.27
C GLY A 51 4.16 -18.25 28.76
N PRO A 52 5.14 -18.89 28.08
CA PRO A 52 5.33 -18.75 26.64
C PRO A 52 4.12 -19.21 25.83
N ALA A 53 3.50 -20.36 26.14
CA ALA A 53 2.31 -20.80 25.41
C ALA A 53 1.13 -19.84 25.63
N LEU A 54 0.97 -19.28 26.83
CA LEU A 54 -0.04 -18.26 27.11
C LEU A 54 0.18 -17.01 26.26
N LEU A 55 1.42 -16.51 26.18
CA LEU A 55 1.75 -15.34 25.35
C LEU A 55 1.52 -15.61 23.87
N ARG A 56 1.90 -16.80 23.36
CA ARG A 56 1.64 -17.20 21.97
C ARG A 56 0.14 -17.28 21.67
N THR A 57 -0.64 -17.88 22.57
CA THR A 57 -2.11 -17.97 22.42
C THR A 57 -2.75 -16.58 22.36
N ARG A 58 -2.29 -15.65 23.20
CA ARG A 58 -2.80 -14.27 23.18
C ARG A 58 -2.38 -13.51 21.94
N LEU A 59 -1.12 -13.67 21.50
CA LEU A 59 -0.66 -13.07 20.27
C LEU A 59 -1.50 -13.58 19.08
N ALA A 60 -1.72 -14.89 18.97
CA ALA A 60 -2.57 -15.48 17.95
C ALA A 60 -4.02 -14.94 17.97
N ALA A 61 -4.58 -14.70 19.16
CA ALA A 61 -5.91 -14.11 19.29
C ALA A 61 -5.99 -12.63 18.86
N GLU A 62 -4.90 -11.87 19.02
CA GLU A 62 -4.78 -10.48 18.55
C GLU A 62 -4.42 -10.39 17.07
N GLU A 63 -3.67 -11.38 16.55
CA GLU A 63 -3.34 -11.55 15.14
C GLU A 63 -4.46 -12.24 14.34
N ASP A 64 -5.64 -12.40 14.93
CA ASP A 64 -6.82 -12.92 14.24
C ASP A 64 -7.08 -12.09 12.96
N PRO A 65 -7.07 -12.72 11.77
CA PRO A 65 -7.15 -12.00 10.50
C PRO A 65 -8.40 -11.14 10.34
N VAL A 66 -9.53 -11.59 10.90
CA VAL A 66 -10.81 -10.86 10.83
C VAL A 66 -10.76 -9.62 11.72
N ARG A 67 -10.26 -9.75 12.96
CA ARG A 67 -10.06 -8.61 13.88
C ARG A 67 -9.07 -7.59 13.31
N LEU A 68 -7.94 -8.05 12.75
CA LEU A 68 -6.95 -7.17 12.12
C LEU A 68 -7.56 -6.41 10.92
N THR A 69 -8.30 -7.10 10.06
CA THR A 69 -8.99 -6.45 8.93
C THR A 69 -9.97 -5.38 9.42
N ALA A 70 -10.79 -5.69 10.43
CA ALA A 70 -11.73 -4.75 11.01
C ALA A 70 -11.02 -3.54 11.67
N LEU A 71 -9.90 -3.78 12.35
CA LEU A 71 -9.06 -2.72 12.94
C LEU A 71 -8.53 -1.77 11.87
N LEU A 72 -7.95 -2.32 10.80
CA LEU A 72 -7.38 -1.53 9.70
C LEU A 72 -8.46 -0.68 9.00
N ARG A 73 -9.65 -1.24 8.75
CA ARG A 73 -10.78 -0.50 8.15
C ARG A 73 -11.27 0.66 9.02
N ARG A 74 -11.23 0.52 10.36
CA ARG A 74 -11.66 1.57 11.31
C ARG A 74 -10.56 2.58 11.63
N THR A 75 -9.32 2.31 11.24
CA THR A 75 -8.20 3.18 11.55
C THR A 75 -8.30 4.47 10.74
N ALA A 76 -8.21 5.60 11.41
CA ALA A 76 -8.31 6.90 10.74
C ALA A 76 -7.20 7.08 9.69
N ALA A 77 -7.54 7.76 8.58
CA ALA A 77 -6.65 7.98 7.45
C ALA A 77 -5.26 8.51 7.85
N ARG A 78 -5.21 9.46 8.80
CA ARG A 78 -3.94 10.06 9.30
C ARG A 78 -3.00 9.07 10.00
N THR A 79 -3.50 7.92 10.44
CA THR A 79 -2.74 6.94 11.24
C THR A 79 -2.61 5.57 10.58
N VAL A 80 -3.30 5.33 9.46
CA VAL A 80 -3.38 4.00 8.86
C VAL A 80 -2.02 3.53 8.33
N THR A 81 -1.25 4.41 7.71
CA THR A 81 0.08 4.10 7.19
C THR A 81 1.03 3.67 8.31
N GLU A 82 1.04 4.43 9.41
CA GLU A 82 1.86 4.10 10.58
C GLU A 82 1.40 2.79 11.23
N ARG A 83 0.08 2.55 11.28
CA ARG A 83 -0.46 1.30 11.79
C ARG A 83 -0.01 0.08 10.98
N VAL A 84 -0.13 0.15 9.64
CA VAL A 84 0.30 -0.94 8.75
C VAL A 84 1.81 -1.17 8.88
N ARG A 85 2.59 -0.09 8.93
CA ARG A 85 4.04 -0.15 9.14
C ARG A 85 4.41 -0.81 10.48
N HIS A 86 3.74 -0.43 11.57
CA HIS A 86 3.97 -1.02 12.87
C HIS A 86 3.69 -2.53 12.89
N LEU A 87 2.59 -2.98 12.28
CA LEU A 87 2.28 -4.41 12.17
C LEU A 87 3.44 -5.16 11.48
N ALA A 88 3.91 -4.64 10.34
CA ALA A 88 5.03 -5.24 9.61
C ALA A 88 6.34 -5.26 10.42
N GLN A 89 6.66 -4.18 11.15
CA GLN A 89 7.85 -4.11 12.02
C GLN A 89 7.77 -5.07 13.21
N GLU A 90 6.58 -5.35 13.72
CA GLU A 90 6.35 -6.33 14.80
C GLU A 90 6.39 -7.78 14.29
N GLY A 91 6.44 -7.99 12.96
CA GLY A 91 6.46 -9.28 12.31
C GLY A 91 5.07 -9.86 12.04
N THR A 92 4.01 -9.06 12.26
CA THR A 92 2.63 -9.43 11.93
C THR A 92 2.35 -9.05 10.48
N ALA A 93 2.28 -10.06 9.61
CA ALA A 93 1.91 -9.85 8.22
C ALA A 93 0.44 -9.36 8.11
N PRO A 94 0.13 -8.41 7.21
CA PRO A 94 -1.25 -8.06 6.95
C PRO A 94 -2.08 -9.28 6.51
N PRO A 95 -3.36 -9.39 6.93
CA PRO A 95 -4.21 -10.52 6.59
C PRO A 95 -4.69 -10.42 5.14
N TRP A 96 -3.79 -10.70 4.18
CA TRP A 96 -4.02 -10.47 2.76
C TRP A 96 -5.29 -11.11 2.19
N PRO A 97 -5.60 -12.40 2.48
CA PRO A 97 -6.82 -13.02 1.96
C PRO A 97 -8.08 -12.27 2.43
N GLN A 98 -8.15 -11.93 3.72
CA GLN A 98 -9.29 -11.24 4.32
C GLN A 98 -9.39 -9.79 3.85
N LEU A 99 -8.27 -9.11 3.60
CA LEU A 99 -8.26 -7.77 3.00
C LEU A 99 -8.79 -7.78 1.57
N VAL A 100 -8.40 -8.78 0.76
CA VAL A 100 -8.91 -8.94 -0.61
C VAL A 100 -10.40 -9.29 -0.62
N GLU A 101 -10.83 -10.20 0.25
CA GLU A 101 -12.24 -10.56 0.41
C GLU A 101 -13.06 -9.35 0.88
N ALA A 102 -12.60 -8.66 1.92
CA ALA A 102 -13.26 -7.46 2.44
C ALA A 102 -13.35 -6.35 1.40
N HIS A 103 -12.32 -6.13 0.57
CA HIS A 103 -12.37 -5.18 -0.53
C HIS A 103 -13.40 -5.58 -1.59
N THR A 104 -13.53 -6.88 -1.87
CA THR A 104 -14.51 -7.40 -2.83
C THR A 104 -15.95 -7.18 -2.34
N ALA A 105 -16.19 -7.39 -1.04
CA ALA A 105 -17.50 -7.21 -0.43
C ALA A 105 -17.87 -5.73 -0.25
N ASP A 106 -16.92 -4.91 0.19
CA ASP A 106 -17.10 -3.48 0.43
C ASP A 106 -15.76 -2.75 0.19
N PRO A 107 -15.63 -1.95 -0.89
CA PRO A 107 -14.38 -1.33 -1.29
C PRO A 107 -13.61 -0.71 -0.12
N LEU A 108 -12.33 -1.08 -0.01
CA LEU A 108 -11.45 -0.50 1.00
C LEU A 108 -11.26 1.00 0.73
N PRO A 109 -11.22 1.84 1.77
CA PRO A 109 -10.92 3.26 1.62
C PRO A 109 -9.57 3.50 0.93
N VAL A 110 -9.48 4.55 0.12
CA VAL A 110 -8.27 4.91 -0.67
C VAL A 110 -7.01 5.01 0.20
N HIS A 111 -7.11 5.66 1.37
CA HIS A 111 -5.97 5.79 2.28
C HIS A 111 -5.44 4.44 2.80
N LEU A 112 -6.34 3.47 3.02
CA LEU A 112 -5.96 2.12 3.42
C LEU A 112 -5.34 1.36 2.25
N LEU A 113 -5.90 1.45 1.04
CA LEU A 113 -5.29 0.87 -0.16
C LEU A 113 -3.86 1.37 -0.38
N ARG A 114 -3.63 2.69 -0.23
CA ARG A 114 -2.30 3.29 -0.37
C ARG A 114 -1.33 2.85 0.73
N ALA A 115 -1.78 2.76 1.98
CA ALA A 115 -0.96 2.25 3.07
C ALA A 115 -0.58 0.77 2.87
N LEU A 116 -1.52 -0.06 2.42
CA LEU A 116 -1.26 -1.46 2.09
C LEU A 116 -0.32 -1.61 0.89
N ALA A 117 -0.43 -0.75 -0.13
CA ALA A 117 0.44 -0.78 -1.30
C ALA A 117 1.92 -0.56 -0.97
N GLN A 118 2.23 0.12 0.14
CA GLN A 118 3.61 0.29 0.64
C GLN A 118 4.24 -1.01 1.16
N GLN A 119 3.46 -2.08 1.35
CA GLN A 119 4.01 -3.35 1.82
C GLN A 119 4.62 -4.14 0.66
N PRO A 120 5.81 -4.74 0.86
CA PRO A 120 6.54 -5.45 -0.20
C PRO A 120 5.79 -6.69 -0.70
N ASP A 121 5.00 -7.33 0.16
CA ASP A 121 4.19 -8.51 -0.12
C ASP A 121 2.74 -8.19 -0.49
N CYS A 122 2.40 -6.91 -0.70
CA CYS A 122 1.05 -6.50 -1.05
C CYS A 122 0.56 -7.20 -2.34
N PRO A 123 -0.59 -7.89 -2.30
CA PRO A 123 -1.13 -8.61 -3.45
C PRO A 123 -1.36 -7.69 -4.64
N ARG A 124 -0.99 -8.18 -5.83
CA ARG A 124 -1.14 -7.46 -7.09
C ARG A 124 -2.53 -6.84 -7.30
N ARG A 125 -3.58 -7.55 -6.88
CA ARG A 125 -4.96 -7.04 -6.95
C ARG A 125 -5.11 -5.72 -6.20
N LEU A 126 -4.65 -5.64 -4.95
CA LEU A 126 -4.75 -4.42 -4.15
C LEU A 126 -3.84 -3.30 -4.68
N LEU A 127 -2.69 -3.63 -5.27
CA LEU A 127 -1.85 -2.65 -5.97
C LEU A 127 -2.59 -2.00 -7.15
N LEU A 128 -3.34 -2.78 -7.93
CA LEU A 128 -4.17 -2.24 -9.02
C LEU A 128 -5.30 -1.35 -8.51
N GLU A 129 -5.95 -1.73 -7.41
CA GLU A 129 -7.02 -0.94 -6.81
C GLU A 129 -6.46 0.37 -6.24
N ALA A 130 -5.30 0.34 -5.58
CA ALA A 130 -4.60 1.54 -5.13
C ALA A 130 -4.23 2.46 -6.30
N LEU A 131 -3.84 1.88 -7.44
CA LEU A 131 -3.50 2.60 -8.66
C LEU A 131 -4.72 3.28 -9.31
N GLY A 132 -5.89 2.66 -9.22
CA GLY A 132 -7.16 3.17 -9.76
C GLY A 132 -7.95 4.08 -8.81
N ALA A 133 -7.50 4.23 -7.56
CA ALA A 133 -8.21 4.95 -6.52
C ALA A 133 -8.14 6.50 -6.64
N GLY A 134 -7.57 7.03 -7.73
CA GLY A 134 -7.44 8.45 -8.03
C GLY A 134 -5.99 8.91 -8.13
N SER A 135 -5.81 10.24 -8.15
CA SER A 135 -4.52 10.92 -8.34
C SER A 135 -3.40 10.38 -7.46
N ILE A 136 -2.25 10.03 -8.07
CA ILE A 136 -1.07 9.57 -7.34
C ILE A 136 0.00 10.63 -7.42
N HIS A 137 0.27 11.27 -6.28
CA HIS A 137 1.36 12.21 -6.16
C HIS A 137 2.63 11.48 -5.75
N ARG A 138 3.73 11.74 -6.46
CA ARG A 138 5.06 11.11 -6.21
C ARG A 138 5.61 11.29 -4.79
N GLY A 139 5.06 12.22 -4.02
CA GLY A 139 5.38 12.39 -2.60
C GLY A 139 4.77 11.27 -1.75
N ASP A 140 3.93 11.64 -0.79
CA ASP A 140 3.47 10.76 0.30
C ASP A 140 2.72 9.49 -0.17
N ASP A 141 2.13 9.52 -1.36
CA ASP A 141 1.28 8.46 -1.90
C ASP A 141 1.98 7.50 -2.89
N GLY A 142 3.19 7.85 -3.36
CA GLY A 142 3.86 7.19 -4.47
C GLY A 142 5.12 6.33 -4.19
N PRO A 143 5.69 6.21 -2.96
CA PRO A 143 6.99 5.55 -2.79
C PRO A 143 6.95 4.04 -3.07
N TRP A 144 5.76 3.45 -3.13
CA TRP A 144 5.54 2.03 -3.43
C TRP A 144 5.54 1.70 -4.92
N LEU A 145 5.27 2.67 -5.80
CA LEU A 145 5.14 2.44 -7.23
C LEU A 145 6.45 1.96 -7.86
N VAL A 146 7.55 2.59 -7.46
CA VAL A 146 8.88 2.28 -7.99
C VAL A 146 9.31 0.85 -7.61
N PRO A 147 9.32 0.44 -6.32
CA PRO A 147 9.60 -0.95 -5.95
C PRO A 147 8.65 -1.96 -6.62
N ALA A 148 7.35 -1.65 -6.69
CA ALA A 148 6.37 -2.55 -7.32
C ALA A 148 6.65 -2.75 -8.82
N MET A 149 7.19 -1.74 -9.51
CA MET A 149 7.62 -1.87 -10.90
C MET A 149 8.94 -2.64 -11.01
N GLU A 150 9.95 -2.30 -10.22
CA GLU A 150 11.26 -2.97 -10.24
C GLU A 150 11.14 -4.48 -9.98
N GLU A 151 10.24 -4.87 -9.08
CA GLU A 151 9.92 -6.26 -8.75
C GLU A 151 8.93 -6.91 -9.74
N ALA A 152 8.57 -6.23 -10.83
CA ALA A 152 7.61 -6.65 -11.83
C ALA A 152 6.20 -7.02 -11.30
N ARG A 153 5.83 -6.55 -10.10
CA ARG A 153 4.48 -6.67 -9.54
C ARG A 153 3.49 -5.77 -10.28
N LEU A 154 3.96 -4.62 -10.78
CA LEU A 154 3.24 -3.75 -11.69
C LEU A 154 4.00 -3.54 -13.00
N THR A 155 3.25 -3.17 -14.04
CA THR A 155 3.78 -2.85 -15.36
C THR A 155 3.39 -1.43 -15.78
N PRO A 156 4.11 -0.81 -16.73
CA PRO A 156 3.69 0.43 -17.37
C PRO A 156 2.26 0.40 -17.92
N ALA A 157 1.83 -0.76 -18.42
CA ALA A 157 0.48 -0.93 -18.93
C ALA A 157 -0.57 -0.79 -17.84
N ASP A 158 -0.28 -1.26 -16.62
CA ASP A 158 -1.19 -1.08 -15.49
C ASP A 158 -1.37 0.42 -15.18
N ILE A 159 -0.29 1.20 -15.18
CA ILE A 159 -0.33 2.66 -14.93
C ILE A 159 -1.18 3.35 -15.99
N LEU A 160 -0.90 3.10 -17.28
CA LEU A 160 -1.66 3.71 -18.37
C LEU A 160 -3.15 3.36 -18.31
N ARG A 161 -3.47 2.12 -17.96
CA ARG A 161 -4.86 1.59 -18.02
C ARG A 161 -5.69 1.88 -16.78
N ARG A 162 -5.06 2.07 -15.62
CA ARG A 162 -5.77 2.18 -14.33
C ARG A 162 -5.61 3.52 -13.64
N CYS A 163 -4.46 4.19 -13.79
CA CYS A 163 -4.24 5.46 -13.12
C CYS A 163 -5.05 6.57 -13.80
N GLY A 164 -5.82 7.30 -13.01
CA GLY A 164 -6.52 8.52 -13.40
C GLY A 164 -6.25 9.61 -12.37
N PRO A 165 -6.16 10.90 -12.75
CA PRO A 165 -6.37 11.46 -14.10
C PRO A 165 -5.33 11.05 -15.15
N ALA A 166 -5.73 11.00 -16.43
CA ALA A 166 -4.86 10.57 -17.53
C ALA A 166 -3.59 11.43 -17.66
N ALA A 167 -3.67 12.74 -17.42
CA ALA A 167 -2.51 13.62 -17.39
C ALA A 167 -1.51 13.20 -16.30
N GLU A 168 -1.98 12.82 -15.12
CA GLU A 168 -1.10 12.38 -14.04
C GLU A 168 -0.44 11.04 -14.35
N ALA A 169 -1.16 10.10 -14.96
CA ALA A 169 -0.57 8.84 -15.43
C ALA A 169 0.60 9.09 -16.40
N VAL A 170 0.44 10.06 -17.32
CA VAL A 170 1.51 10.46 -18.24
C VAL A 170 2.66 11.14 -17.49
N SER A 171 2.37 12.07 -16.57
CA SER A 171 3.40 12.74 -15.76
C SER A 171 4.18 11.78 -14.86
N LEU A 172 3.51 10.78 -14.28
CA LEU A 172 4.13 9.73 -13.48
C LEU A 172 5.12 8.94 -14.31
N LEU A 173 4.74 8.52 -15.52
CA LEU A 173 5.61 7.78 -16.43
C LEU A 173 6.77 8.64 -16.95
N ALA A 174 6.54 9.92 -17.25
CA ALA A 174 7.59 10.85 -17.63
C ALA A 174 8.59 11.07 -16.47
N GLY A 175 8.09 11.23 -15.25
CA GLY A 175 8.93 11.31 -14.05
C GLY A 175 9.70 10.01 -13.80
N VAL A 176 9.11 8.84 -14.07
CA VAL A 176 9.81 7.55 -13.94
C VAL A 176 10.95 7.55 -14.96
N HIS A 177 10.70 7.92 -16.20
CA HIS A 177 11.77 8.01 -17.20
C HIS A 177 12.97 8.87 -16.78
N THR A 178 12.75 10.00 -16.08
CA THR A 178 13.85 10.88 -15.63
C THR A 178 14.72 10.32 -14.50
N HIS A 179 14.23 9.35 -13.71
CA HIS A 179 14.97 8.80 -12.57
C HIS A 179 15.80 7.54 -12.92
N TRP A 180 15.64 6.99 -14.13
CA TRP A 180 16.47 5.90 -14.67
C TRP A 180 17.15 6.34 -15.97
N PRO A 181 18.17 7.21 -15.90
CA PRO A 181 18.83 7.75 -17.09
C PRO A 181 19.92 6.77 -17.56
N THR A 182 19.53 5.67 -18.19
CA THR A 182 20.47 4.88 -19.00
C THR A 182 19.83 4.46 -20.32
N THR A 183 20.59 4.63 -21.38
CA THR A 183 20.27 4.39 -22.80
C THR A 183 19.92 2.94 -23.16
N GLU A 184 19.87 2.04 -22.18
CA GLU A 184 19.55 0.61 -22.33
C GLU A 184 18.36 0.17 -21.46
N ASP A 185 17.62 1.11 -20.87
CA ASP A 185 16.53 0.79 -19.97
C ASP A 185 15.34 0.12 -20.69
N PRO A 186 15.03 -1.16 -20.40
CA PRO A 186 13.88 -1.85 -20.96
C PRO A 186 12.53 -1.19 -20.62
N TRP A 187 12.46 -0.40 -19.54
CA TRP A 187 11.22 0.23 -19.10
C TRP A 187 10.76 1.33 -20.05
N SER A 188 11.65 2.22 -20.43
CA SER A 188 11.35 3.33 -21.35
C SER A 188 10.80 2.82 -22.69
N TYR A 189 11.38 1.75 -23.22
CA TYR A 189 10.86 1.06 -24.41
C TYR A 189 9.48 0.41 -24.17
N ARG A 190 9.26 -0.25 -23.03
CA ARG A 190 7.96 -0.87 -22.68
C ARG A 190 6.84 0.16 -22.53
N VAL A 191 7.11 1.27 -21.86
CA VAL A 191 6.18 2.40 -21.70
C VAL A 191 5.79 2.94 -23.07
N TYR A 192 6.78 3.28 -23.90
CA TYR A 192 6.55 3.80 -25.25
C TYR A 192 5.78 2.82 -26.13
N ARG A 193 6.16 1.54 -26.11
CA ARG A 193 5.48 0.49 -26.89
C ARG A 193 4.01 0.36 -26.48
N GLU A 194 3.71 0.36 -25.20
CA GLU A 194 2.33 0.24 -24.72
C GLU A 194 1.50 1.48 -25.08
N ALA A 195 2.04 2.68 -24.84
CA ALA A 195 1.38 3.93 -25.21
C ALA A 195 1.11 4.00 -26.73
N ARG A 196 2.06 3.56 -27.55
CA ARG A 196 1.90 3.47 -29.01
C ARG A 196 0.85 2.43 -29.43
N THR A 197 0.79 1.29 -28.76
CA THR A 197 -0.24 0.28 -29.02
C THR A 197 -1.63 0.82 -28.69
N LEU A 198 -1.81 1.42 -27.50
CA LEU A 198 -3.08 1.99 -27.07
C LEU A 198 -3.54 3.13 -27.98
N THR A 199 -2.66 4.10 -28.27
CA THR A 199 -3.02 5.22 -29.14
C THR A 199 -3.32 4.76 -30.56
N ARG A 200 -2.58 3.81 -31.12
CA ARG A 200 -2.88 3.24 -32.44
C ARG A 200 -4.19 2.47 -32.47
N SER A 201 -4.51 1.70 -31.43
CA SER A 201 -5.75 0.92 -31.41
C SER A 201 -6.99 1.78 -31.26
N HIS A 202 -6.89 2.93 -30.59
CA HIS A 202 -8.02 3.83 -30.39
C HIS A 202 -8.10 4.94 -31.44
N LEU A 203 -7.02 5.69 -31.68
CA LEU A 203 -7.04 6.90 -32.53
C LEU A 203 -6.64 6.63 -33.98
N GLY A 204 -5.99 5.48 -34.26
CA GLY A 204 -5.46 5.17 -35.58
C GLY A 204 -4.55 6.27 -36.12
N THR A 205 -4.86 6.75 -37.33
CA THR A 205 -4.16 7.84 -38.01
C THR A 205 -4.99 9.13 -38.14
N SER A 206 -6.12 9.23 -37.43
CA SER A 206 -7.08 10.35 -37.54
C SER A 206 -6.56 11.62 -36.84
N PRO A 207 -6.17 12.69 -37.57
CA PRO A 207 -5.64 13.90 -36.96
C PRO A 207 -6.65 14.59 -36.02
N GLU A 208 -7.96 14.43 -36.29
CA GLU A 208 -9.04 14.98 -35.49
C GLU A 208 -9.14 14.30 -34.12
N ASP A 209 -9.08 12.97 -34.08
CA ASP A 209 -9.12 12.21 -32.83
C ASP A 209 -7.90 12.48 -31.96
N TRP A 210 -6.71 12.60 -32.59
CA TRP A 210 -5.49 13.04 -31.91
C TRP A 210 -5.63 14.45 -31.32
N THR A 211 -6.23 15.38 -32.06
CA THR A 211 -6.48 16.76 -31.58
C THR A 211 -7.47 16.75 -30.41
N ARG A 212 -8.53 15.95 -30.48
CA ARG A 212 -9.52 15.82 -29.42
C ARG A 212 -8.92 15.22 -28.16
N ALA A 213 -8.16 14.13 -28.29
CA ALA A 213 -7.43 13.50 -27.19
C ALA A 213 -6.49 14.49 -26.48
N ALA A 214 -5.71 15.26 -27.25
CA ALA A 214 -4.79 16.26 -26.70
C ALA A 214 -5.52 17.38 -25.91
N ARG A 215 -6.70 17.80 -26.37
CA ARG A 215 -7.53 18.81 -25.68
C ARG A 215 -8.18 18.27 -24.40
N LEU A 216 -8.59 17.00 -24.39
CA LEU A 216 -9.20 16.37 -23.21
C LEU A 216 -8.18 16.06 -22.11
N LEU A 217 -6.94 15.72 -22.49
CA LEU A 217 -5.90 15.23 -21.58
C LEU A 217 -5.75 16.02 -20.26
N PRO A 218 -5.66 17.36 -20.24
CA PRO A 218 -5.39 18.10 -19.01
C PRO A 218 -6.53 18.03 -17.97
N THR A 219 -7.76 17.74 -18.40
CA THR A 219 -8.96 17.81 -17.55
C THR A 219 -9.69 16.48 -17.41
N PHE A 220 -9.28 15.44 -18.14
CA PHE A 220 -9.97 14.15 -18.15
C PHE A 220 -9.71 13.38 -16.83
N PRO A 221 -10.75 13.10 -16.02
CA PRO A 221 -10.58 12.51 -14.69
C PRO A 221 -10.27 11.01 -14.73
N GLY A 222 -10.60 10.34 -15.82
CA GLY A 222 -10.42 8.90 -15.98
C GLY A 222 -9.02 8.49 -16.48
N PRO A 223 -8.80 7.18 -16.66
CA PRO A 223 -7.55 6.65 -17.18
C PRO A 223 -7.41 6.90 -18.69
N LEU A 224 -6.20 6.71 -19.22
CA LEU A 224 -5.89 6.99 -20.62
C LEU A 224 -6.80 6.24 -21.63
N PRO A 225 -7.12 4.94 -21.48
CA PRO A 225 -8.04 4.28 -22.41
C PRO A 225 -9.42 4.92 -22.48
N ALA A 226 -9.96 5.37 -21.35
CA ALA A 226 -11.26 6.04 -21.31
C ALA A 226 -11.20 7.40 -22.01
N LEU A 227 -10.10 8.15 -21.86
CA LEU A 227 -9.85 9.37 -22.62
C LEU A 227 -9.83 9.09 -24.13
N LEU A 228 -9.09 8.06 -24.55
CA LEU A 228 -8.94 7.72 -25.96
C LEU A 228 -10.27 7.30 -26.58
N THR A 229 -11.10 6.54 -25.85
CA THR A 229 -12.48 6.23 -26.27
C THR A 229 -13.36 7.48 -26.35
N ALA A 230 -13.26 8.40 -25.38
CA ALA A 230 -14.00 9.67 -25.43
C ALA A 230 -13.55 10.55 -26.61
N ALA A 231 -12.27 10.47 -26.98
CA ALA A 231 -11.71 11.22 -28.10
C ALA A 231 -12.21 10.72 -29.47
N THR A 232 -12.62 9.46 -29.60
CA THR A 232 -13.17 8.91 -30.86
C THR A 232 -14.68 8.84 -30.90
N ALA A 233 -15.36 9.14 -29.79
CA ALA A 233 -16.81 9.24 -29.77
C ALA A 233 -17.29 10.36 -30.69
N ASP A 234 -18.23 10.05 -31.57
CA ASP A 234 -18.76 10.98 -32.56
C ASP A 234 -19.71 11.97 -31.87
N PRO A 235 -19.41 13.28 -31.83
CA PRO A 235 -20.24 14.27 -31.13
C PRO A 235 -21.65 14.39 -31.73
N ASP A 236 -21.86 13.97 -32.98
CA ASP A 236 -23.12 14.08 -33.71
C ASP A 236 -24.04 12.84 -33.60
N SER A 237 -23.64 11.81 -32.85
CA SER A 237 -24.44 10.57 -32.70
C SER A 237 -25.52 10.61 -31.61
N ALA A 238 -25.67 11.75 -30.91
CA ALA A 238 -26.59 11.93 -29.78
C ALA A 238 -27.66 13.02 -30.01
N ALA A 239 -27.90 13.43 -31.27
CA ALA A 239 -28.93 14.40 -31.64
C ALA A 239 -30.13 13.74 -32.35
#